data_AF-A0A836YIK5-F1
#
_entry.id   AF-A0A836YIK5-F1
#
_cell.length_a   1.000
_cell.length_b   1.000
_cell.length_c   1.000
_cell.angle_alpha   90.00
_cell.angle_beta   90.00
_cell.angle_gamma   90.00
#
_symmetry.space_group_name_H-M   'P 1'
#
loop_
_entity.id
_entity.type
_entity.pdbx_description
1 polymer ?
#
loop_
_entity_poly.entity_id
_entity_poly.type
_entity_poly.pdbx_seq_one_letter_code
_entity_poly.pdbx_strand_id
1 'polypeptide(L)'
;DGPHTVSVTATDVAGNVSTPVTGTVTVDATAPTLAITTDDLALAAGEDANITFTFSEAVAGFDVSDITVVGGTLTGLTTTDNITWTAVFTPDGTGTAPSIAVADGSYTDVVGNLVQAMYLTVQTALLLIL
;
A
#
# COMPACT_ATOMS: atom_id res chain seq x y z
N ASP A 1 -5.61 -16.42 5.94
CA ASP A 1 -6.49 -15.34 6.39
C ASP A 1 -7.88 -15.79 6.71
N GLY A 2 -8.55 -14.97 7.52
CA GLY A 2 -9.96 -15.09 7.84
C GLY A 2 -10.24 -15.57 9.27
N PRO A 3 -11.52 -15.78 9.58
CA PRO A 3 -11.94 -16.26 10.89
C PRO A 3 -11.63 -17.75 11.05
N HIS A 4 -11.02 -18.07 12.18
CA HIS A 4 -10.74 -19.42 12.66
C HIS A 4 -11.45 -19.65 13.99
N THR A 5 -12.06 -20.82 14.16
CA THR A 5 -12.71 -21.21 15.41
C THR A 5 -11.81 -22.15 16.20
N VAL A 6 -11.45 -21.76 17.40
CA VAL A 6 -10.80 -22.62 18.39
C VAL A 6 -11.88 -23.28 19.23
N SER A 7 -11.75 -24.59 19.46
CA SER A 7 -12.65 -25.36 20.32
C SER A 7 -11.83 -26.05 21.40
N VAL A 8 -12.25 -25.90 22.66
CA VAL A 8 -11.57 -26.48 23.83
C VAL A 8 -12.53 -27.39 24.58
N THR A 9 -12.06 -28.59 24.88
CA THR A 9 -12.69 -29.53 25.82
C THR A 9 -11.70 -29.86 26.93
N ALA A 10 -12.23 -30.16 28.11
CA ALA A 10 -11.44 -30.67 29.23
C ALA A 10 -11.86 -32.09 29.55
N THR A 11 -10.89 -32.95 29.86
CA THR A 11 -11.12 -34.32 30.34
C THR A 11 -10.55 -34.47 31.72
N ASP A 12 -11.33 -34.96 32.68
CA ASP A 12 -10.83 -35.24 34.04
C ASP A 12 -10.15 -36.61 34.16
N VAL A 13 -9.61 -36.92 35.34
CA VAL A 13 -8.93 -38.21 35.62
C VAL A 13 -9.88 -39.41 35.49
N ALA A 14 -11.18 -39.21 35.69
CA ALA A 14 -12.20 -40.26 35.53
C ALA A 14 -12.64 -40.44 34.07
N GLY A 15 -12.19 -39.57 33.16
CA GLY A 15 -12.53 -39.61 31.73
C GLY A 15 -13.78 -38.82 31.34
N ASN A 16 -14.36 -38.01 32.24
CA ASN A 16 -15.50 -37.16 31.90
C ASN A 16 -15.04 -36.00 31.01
N VAL A 17 -15.74 -35.76 29.91
CA VAL A 17 -15.40 -34.69 28.94
C VAL A 17 -16.40 -33.53 29.07
N SER A 18 -15.90 -32.30 29.12
CA SER A 18 -16.74 -31.10 29.15
C SER A 18 -17.47 -30.85 27.83
N THR A 19 -18.53 -30.04 27.86
CA THR A 19 -19.05 -29.43 26.64
C THR A 19 -17.98 -28.56 25.99
N PRO A 20 -17.83 -28.56 24.65
CA PRO A 20 -16.86 -27.71 23.99
C PRO A 20 -17.15 -26.23 24.23
N VAL A 21 -16.10 -25.47 24.56
CA VAL A 21 -16.14 -24.00 24.57
C VAL A 21 -15.42 -23.52 23.32
N THR A 22 -16.04 -22.60 22.57
CA THR A 22 -15.47 -22.07 21.34
C THR A 22 -15.11 -20.59 21.45
N GLY A 23 -14.09 -20.18 20.69
CA GLY A 23 -13.70 -18.79 20.48
C GLY A 23 -13.25 -18.58 19.05
N THR A 24 -13.35 -17.34 18.55
CA THR A 24 -12.93 -16.99 17.20
C THR A 24 -11.65 -16.15 17.22
N VAL A 25 -10.75 -16.43 16.28
CA VAL A 25 -9.55 -15.64 16.01
C VAL A 25 -9.57 -15.27 14.53
N THR A 26 -9.36 -14.00 14.19
CA THR A 26 -9.11 -13.59 12.82
C THR A 26 -7.62 -13.55 12.59
N VAL A 27 -7.14 -14.31 11.60
CA VAL A 27 -5.75 -14.24 11.15
C VAL A 27 -5.73 -13.41 9.88
N ASP A 28 -4.82 -12.46 9.83
CA ASP A 28 -4.39 -11.83 8.59
C ASP A 28 -2.88 -12.00 8.51
N ALA A 29 -2.36 -12.55 7.43
CA ALA A 29 -0.93 -12.77 7.20
C ALA A 29 -0.50 -12.29 5.80
N THR A 30 -1.43 -11.70 5.04
CA THR A 30 -1.13 -11.16 3.72
C THR A 30 -0.68 -9.72 3.90
N ALA A 31 0.48 -9.38 3.33
CA ALA A 31 0.94 -8.01 3.31
C ALA A 31 0.23 -7.21 2.20
N PRO A 32 -0.07 -5.92 2.41
CA PRO A 32 -0.55 -5.06 1.33
C PRO A 32 0.50 -4.94 0.22
N THR A 33 0.04 -4.98 -1.02
CA THR A 33 0.83 -4.65 -2.21
C THR A 33 0.45 -3.26 -2.70
N LEU A 34 1.37 -2.54 -3.35
CA LEU A 34 1.14 -1.20 -3.89
C LEU A 34 1.39 -1.17 -5.40
N ALA A 35 0.43 -0.59 -6.14
CA ALA A 35 0.59 -0.19 -7.54
C ALA A 35 0.54 1.34 -7.64
N ILE A 36 1.41 1.92 -8.47
CA ILE A 36 1.43 3.36 -8.74
C ILE A 36 1.17 3.57 -10.23
N THR A 37 0.18 4.39 -10.55
CA THR A 37 -0.15 4.79 -11.93
C THR A 37 -0.22 6.30 -12.05
N THR A 38 -0.15 6.77 -13.29
CA THR A 38 -0.30 8.16 -13.68
C THR A 38 -1.25 8.22 -14.87
N ASP A 39 -2.02 9.29 -14.98
CA ASP A 39 -2.87 9.57 -16.14
C ASP A 39 -2.07 10.14 -17.33
N ASP A 40 -0.89 10.72 -17.05
CA ASP A 40 0.04 11.23 -18.06
C ASP A 40 1.47 10.70 -17.84
N LEU A 41 2.06 10.14 -18.91
CA LEU A 41 3.43 9.63 -18.95
C LEU A 41 4.42 10.59 -19.65
N ALA A 42 3.92 11.66 -20.28
CA ALA A 42 4.69 12.54 -21.14
C ALA A 42 4.46 14.02 -20.81
N LEU A 43 4.73 14.38 -19.56
CA LEU A 43 4.56 15.74 -19.06
C LEU A 43 5.45 16.75 -19.79
N ALA A 44 4.84 17.80 -20.35
CA ALA A 44 5.52 19.00 -20.79
C ALA A 44 5.78 19.96 -19.62
N ALA A 45 6.61 20.99 -19.87
CA ALA A 45 6.90 22.00 -18.87
C ALA A 45 5.62 22.79 -18.50
N GLY A 46 5.25 22.75 -17.22
CA GLY A 46 4.08 23.45 -16.68
C GLY A 46 2.78 22.65 -16.71
N GLU A 47 2.83 21.36 -17.08
CA GLU A 47 1.71 20.43 -16.95
C GLU A 47 1.77 19.68 -15.61
N ASP A 48 0.61 19.26 -15.10
CA ASP A 48 0.49 18.42 -13.91
C ASP A 48 -0.04 17.03 -14.29
N ALA A 49 0.30 16.00 -13.50
CA ALA A 49 -0.25 14.65 -13.61
C ALA A 49 -0.99 14.24 -12.33
N ASN A 50 -2.05 13.46 -12.47
CA ASN A 50 -2.70 12.77 -11.36
C ASN A 50 -2.03 11.42 -11.13
N ILE A 51 -1.43 11.27 -9.96
CA ILE A 51 -0.83 10.03 -9.50
C ILE A 51 -1.85 9.26 -8.66
N THR A 52 -2.02 7.99 -8.96
CA THR A 52 -2.86 7.07 -8.18
C THR A 52 -2.00 5.98 -7.56
N PHE A 53 -2.12 5.83 -6.25
CA PHE A 53 -1.56 4.75 -5.47
C PHE A 53 -2.69 3.78 -5.11
N THR A 54 -2.62 2.53 -5.54
CA THR A 54 -3.62 1.50 -5.26
C THR A 54 -2.99 0.41 -4.42
N PHE A 55 -3.46 0.27 -3.19
CA PHE A 55 -3.12 -0.86 -2.33
C PHE A 55 -4.04 -2.06 -2.61
N SER A 56 -3.60 -3.28 -2.33
CA SER A 56 -4.46 -4.48 -2.43
C SER A 56 -5.53 -4.56 -1.34
N GLU A 57 -5.38 -3.78 -0.28
CA GLU A 57 -6.29 -3.68 0.86
C GLU A 57 -6.11 -2.33 1.57
N ALA A 58 -6.96 -2.05 2.56
CA ALA A 58 -6.89 -0.80 3.28
C ALA A 58 -5.63 -0.75 4.16
N VAL A 59 -4.85 0.33 4.03
CA VAL A 59 -3.63 0.56 4.82
C VAL A 59 -3.83 1.61 5.92
N ALA A 60 -3.04 1.53 6.97
CA ALA A 60 -2.96 2.51 8.03
C ALA A 60 -1.55 3.12 8.09
N GLY A 61 -1.49 4.42 8.39
CA GLY A 61 -0.22 5.15 8.55
C GLY A 61 0.43 5.64 7.26
N PHE A 62 -0.11 5.33 6.08
CA PHE A 62 0.41 5.85 4.82
C PHE A 62 0.18 7.37 4.71
N ASP A 63 1.26 8.13 4.52
CA ASP A 63 1.21 9.57 4.30
C ASP A 63 2.33 10.07 3.36
N VAL A 64 2.42 11.40 3.19
CA VAL A 64 3.37 12.01 2.25
C VAL A 64 4.84 11.78 2.64
N SER A 65 5.14 11.51 3.92
CA SER A 65 6.50 11.23 4.39
C SER A 65 7.02 9.87 3.94
N ASP A 66 6.12 8.97 3.52
CA ASP A 66 6.46 7.67 2.95
C ASP A 66 6.84 7.76 1.47
N ILE A 67 6.58 8.92 0.84
CA ILE A 67 6.74 9.14 -0.59
C ILE A 67 8.02 9.95 -0.86
N THR A 68 8.93 9.37 -1.63
CA THR A 68 10.08 10.07 -2.20
C THR A 68 9.78 10.47 -3.63
N VAL A 69 10.04 11.74 -3.96
CA VAL A 69 9.76 12.33 -5.27
C VAL A 69 11.04 12.96 -5.84
N VAL A 70 11.28 12.74 -7.13
CA VAL A 70 12.37 13.39 -7.91
C VAL A 70 11.77 14.04 -9.15
N GLY A 71 12.34 15.16 -9.59
CA GLY A 71 11.93 15.88 -10.80
C GLY A 71 10.63 16.68 -10.66
N GLY A 72 10.15 16.88 -9.44
CA GLY A 72 8.92 17.62 -9.16
C GLY A 72 8.47 17.53 -7.72
N THR A 73 7.24 17.93 -7.47
CA THR A 73 6.58 17.89 -6.16
C THR A 73 5.25 17.15 -6.25
N LEU A 74 4.87 16.48 -5.17
CA LEU A 74 3.60 15.78 -5.05
C LEU A 74 2.76 16.45 -3.96
N THR A 75 1.52 16.83 -4.28
CA THR A 75 0.65 17.59 -3.38
C THR A 75 -0.75 17.01 -3.33
N GLY A 76 -1.50 17.33 -2.26
CA GLY A 76 -2.91 16.95 -2.16
C GLY A 76 -3.14 15.44 -2.05
N LEU A 77 -2.23 14.70 -1.39
CA LEU A 77 -2.42 13.27 -1.13
C LEU A 77 -3.71 13.06 -0.31
N THR A 78 -4.67 12.33 -0.87
CA THR A 78 -5.98 12.07 -0.23
C THR A 78 -6.50 10.67 -0.53
N THR A 79 -7.41 10.18 0.31
CA THR A 79 -8.12 8.90 0.13
C THR A 79 -9.51 8.98 0.78
N THR A 80 -10.40 8.06 0.42
CA THR A 80 -11.70 7.86 1.07
C THR A 80 -11.90 6.46 1.64
N ASP A 81 -11.06 5.51 1.25
CA ASP A 81 -11.21 4.07 1.56
C ASP A 81 -9.93 3.46 2.15
N ASN A 82 -8.85 4.23 2.25
CA ASN A 82 -7.50 3.80 2.61
C ASN A 82 -6.90 2.72 1.68
N ILE A 83 -7.51 2.48 0.52
CA ILE A 83 -7.07 1.54 -0.51
C ILE A 83 -6.51 2.33 -1.71
N THR A 84 -7.25 3.34 -2.15
CA THR A 84 -6.89 4.18 -3.29
C THR A 84 -6.55 5.58 -2.80
N TRP A 85 -5.32 6.01 -3.07
CA TRP A 85 -4.84 7.34 -2.73
C TRP A 85 -4.49 8.09 -3.99
N THR A 86 -4.85 9.36 -4.05
CA THR A 86 -4.55 10.22 -5.21
C THR A 86 -3.78 11.45 -4.79
N ALA A 87 -2.90 11.91 -5.67
CA ALA A 87 -2.13 13.14 -5.50
C ALA A 87 -1.87 13.78 -6.86
N VAL A 88 -1.44 15.05 -6.85
CA VAL A 88 -1.04 15.79 -8.04
C VAL A 88 0.47 15.93 -8.05
N PHE A 89 1.10 15.47 -9.13
CA PHE A 89 2.51 15.66 -9.41
C PHE A 89 2.71 16.87 -10.33
N THR A 90 3.56 17.80 -9.90
CA THR A 90 3.95 18.99 -10.64
C THR A 90 5.46 18.93 -10.94
N PRO A 91 5.90 18.89 -12.21
CA PRO A 91 7.30 18.95 -12.60
C PRO A 91 7.98 20.22 -12.12
N ASP A 92 9.27 20.14 -11.80
CA ASP A 92 10.08 21.30 -11.39
C ASP A 92 10.51 22.21 -12.56
N GLY A 93 10.27 21.78 -13.80
CA GLY A 93 10.63 22.50 -15.02
C GLY A 93 12.13 22.46 -15.38
N THR A 94 12.94 21.67 -14.68
CA THR A 94 14.39 21.60 -14.88
C THR A 94 14.83 20.56 -15.93
N GLY A 95 13.89 19.75 -16.42
CA GLY A 95 14.19 18.62 -17.32
C GLY A 95 14.74 17.39 -16.58
N THR A 96 14.73 17.39 -15.25
CA THR A 96 15.02 16.20 -14.45
C THR A 96 13.93 15.15 -14.69
N ALA A 97 14.32 13.91 -14.98
CA ALA A 97 13.37 12.83 -15.20
C ALA A 97 12.57 12.55 -13.90
N PRO A 98 11.23 12.48 -13.95
CA PRO A 98 10.41 12.27 -12.77
C PRO A 98 10.53 10.84 -12.24
N SER A 99 10.55 10.69 -10.91
CA SER A 99 10.42 9.38 -10.26
C SER A 99 9.68 9.50 -8.94
N ILE A 100 8.82 8.52 -8.66
CA ILE A 100 8.08 8.40 -7.40
C ILE A 100 8.39 7.03 -6.81
N ALA A 101 8.75 7.00 -5.53
CA ALA A 101 9.01 5.77 -4.79
C ALA A 101 8.33 5.84 -3.42
N VAL A 102 7.90 4.68 -2.92
CA VAL A 102 7.36 4.51 -1.56
C VAL A 102 8.21 3.49 -0.83
N ALA A 103 8.68 3.81 0.37
CA ALA A 103 9.55 2.93 1.14
C ALA A 103 8.77 1.74 1.74
N ASP A 104 9.41 0.58 1.78
CA ASP A 104 8.82 -0.61 2.42
C ASP A 104 8.71 -0.45 3.94
N GLY A 105 7.68 -1.04 4.53
CA GLY A 105 7.45 -1.07 5.98
C GLY A 105 7.05 0.29 6.58
N SER A 106 6.78 1.27 5.73
CA SER A 106 6.36 2.63 6.12
C SER A 106 4.89 2.69 6.54
N TYR A 107 4.07 1.75 6.08
CA TYR A 107 2.65 1.58 6.43
C TYR A 107 2.35 0.13 6.83
N THR A 108 1.23 -0.07 7.54
CA THR A 108 0.73 -1.38 7.95
C THR A 108 -0.65 -1.62 7.35
N ASP A 109 -1.11 -2.87 7.33
CA ASP A 109 -2.55 -3.12 7.17
C ASP A 109 -3.33 -2.69 8.43
N VAL A 110 -4.66 -2.76 8.35
CA VAL A 110 -5.60 -2.41 9.43
C VAL A 110 -5.52 -3.39 10.63
N VAL A 111 -4.90 -4.57 10.46
CA VAL A 111 -4.79 -5.63 11.49
C VAL A 111 -3.38 -5.67 12.12
N GLY A 112 -2.42 -4.90 11.60
CA GLY A 112 -1.07 -4.71 12.12
C GLY A 112 0.03 -5.56 11.46
N ASN A 113 -0.18 -6.16 10.28
CA ASN A 113 0.93 -6.82 9.58
C ASN A 113 1.85 -5.81 8.88
N LEU A 114 3.16 -6.07 8.95
CA LEU A 114 4.19 -5.32 8.23
C LEU A 114 4.41 -5.92 6.83
N VAL A 115 4.61 -5.05 5.82
CA VAL A 115 4.75 -5.45 4.40
C VAL A 115 6.06 -6.15 4.05
N GLN A 116 6.00 -7.06 3.06
CA GLN A 116 7.17 -7.59 2.33
C GLN A 116 7.23 -6.96 0.92
N ALA A 117 8.35 -6.30 0.63
CA ALA A 117 8.63 -5.44 -0.50
C ALA A 117 8.33 -5.98 -1.91
N MET A 118 7.88 -5.10 -2.82
CA MET A 118 7.96 -5.30 -4.28
C MET A 118 8.57 -4.05 -4.95
N TYR A 119 9.68 -4.23 -5.66
CA TYR A 119 10.34 -3.16 -6.43
C TYR A 119 9.64 -2.95 -7.78
N LEU A 120 9.25 -1.72 -8.11
CA LEU A 120 8.97 -1.31 -9.49
C LEU A 120 10.05 -0.33 -9.96
N THR A 121 10.86 -0.77 -10.92
CA THR A 121 11.66 0.14 -11.73
C THR A 121 10.74 0.69 -12.81
N VAL A 122 10.41 1.98 -12.77
CA VAL A 122 9.73 2.63 -13.91
C VAL A 122 10.69 2.56 -15.10
N GLN A 123 10.32 1.78 -16.12
CA GLN A 123 11.13 1.62 -17.31
C GLN A 123 11.07 2.92 -18.11
N THR A 124 12.21 3.59 -18.25
CA THR A 124 12.40 4.76 -19.11
C THR A 124 11.95 4.46 -20.54
N ALA A 125 10.99 5.24 -21.04
CA ALA A 125 10.80 5.47 -22.47
C ALA A 125 11.10 6.93 -22.79
N LEU A 126 12.39 7.30 -22.73
CA LEU A 126 12.87 8.50 -23.41
C LEU A 126 12.99 8.13 -24.90
N LEU A 127 11.97 8.43 -25.71
CA LEU A 127 12.19 8.62 -27.14
C LEU A 127 12.33 10.10 -27.41
N LEU A 128 13.59 10.54 -27.38
CA LEU A 128 14.04 11.83 -27.86
C LEU A 128 13.70 11.93 -29.36
N ILE A 129 12.72 12.74 -29.73
CA ILE A 129 12.62 13.22 -31.12
C ILE A 129 13.41 14.52 -31.17
N LEU A 130 14.58 14.46 -31.82
CA LEU A 130 15.29 15.63 -32.34
C LEU A 130 14.47 16.28 -33.48
#